data_AF-A0A1W1VGE1-F1
#
_entry.id   AF-A0A1W1VGE1-F1
#
_cell.length_a   1.000
_cell.length_b   1.000
_cell.length_c   1.000
_cell.angle_alpha   90.00
_cell.angle_beta   90.00
_cell.angle_gamma   90.00
#
_symmetry.space_group_name_H-M   'P 1'
#
loop_
_entity.id
_entity.type
_entity.pdbx_description
1 polymer ?
#
loop_
_entity_poly.entity_id
_entity_poly.type
_entity_poly.pdbx_seq_one_letter_code
_entity_poly.pdbx_strand_id
1 'polypeptide(L)' 'MLRLLVVLALYMCVFLLEVPPLLQRRAWRELFAFAVLCLLGLALGIPWALHRKVIFPSEELIKFFEPLAQAILGPPE' A
#
# COMPACT_ATOMS: atom_id res chain seq x y z
N MET A 1 1.70 -1.18 18.71
CA MET A 1 1.59 -2.66 18.55
C MET A 1 0.17 -3.14 18.29
N LEU A 2 -0.83 -2.78 19.10
CA LEU A 2 -2.23 -3.23 18.91
C LEU A 2 -2.77 -3.00 17.48
N ARG A 3 -2.57 -1.81 16.91
CA ARG A 3 -3.01 -1.48 15.53
C ARG A 3 -2.43 -2.42 14.46
N LEU A 4 -1.16 -2.78 14.59
CA LEU A 4 -0.49 -3.69 13.66
C LEU A 4 -1.08 -5.10 13.76
N LEU A 5 -1.34 -5.57 14.99
CA LEU A 5 -2.02 -6.86 15.21
C LEU A 5 -3.43 -6.89 14.61
N VAL A 6 -4.18 -5.79 14.74
CA VAL A 6 -5.51 -5.66 14.13
C VAL A 6 -5.43 -5.72 12.61
N VAL A 7 -4.50 -4.99 11.99
CA VAL A 7 -4.29 -5.03 10.54
C VAL A 7 -3.93 -6.44 10.07
N LEU A 8 -2.98 -7.10 10.73
CA LEU A 8 -2.57 -8.46 10.41
C LEU A 8 -3.72 -9.48 10.56
N ALA A 9 -4.48 -9.40 11.66
CA ALA A 9 -5.61 -10.28 11.88
C ALA A 9 -6.70 -10.11 10.81
N LEU A 10 -6.98 -8.87 10.41
CA LEU A 10 -7.97 -8.57 9.38
C LEU A 10 -7.53 -9.12 8.01
N TYR A 11 -6.26 -8.91 7.63
CA TYR A 11 -5.69 -9.50 6.42
C TYR A 11 -5.68 -11.02 6.44
N MET A 12 -5.40 -11.63 7.59
CA MET A 12 -5.44 -13.08 7.75
C MET A 12 -6.85 -13.63 7.54
N CYS A 13 -7.88 -12.98 8.09
CA CYS A 13 -9.28 -13.35 7.85
C CYS A 13 -9.65 -13.26 6.36
N VAL A 14 -9.30 -12.17 5.69
CA VAL A 14 -9.56 -11.99 4.25
C VAL A 14 -8.84 -13.07 3.44
N PHE A 15 -7.56 -13.33 3.74
CA PHE A 15 -6.78 -14.36 3.06
C PHE A 15 -7.39 -15.76 3.24
N LEU A 16 -7.81 -16.11 4.45
CA LEU A 16 -8.46 -17.40 4.73
C LEU A 16 -9.82 -17.56 4.05
N LEU A 17 -10.55 -16.47 3.81
CA LEU A 17 -11.83 -16.49 3.11
C LEU A 17 -11.67 -16.55 1.59
N GLU A 18 -10.73 -15.81 1.02
CA GLU A 18 -10.59 -15.67 -0.44
C GLU A 18 -9.64 -16.68 -1.08
N VAL A 19 -8.54 -17.07 -0.43
CA VAL A 19 -7.54 -17.94 -1.06
C VAL A 19 -8.04 -19.36 -1.31
N PRO A 20 -8.71 -20.06 -0.36
CA PRO A 20 -9.20 -21.42 -0.59
C PRO A 20 -10.14 -21.56 -1.79
N PRO A 21 -11.20 -20.73 -1.95
CA PRO A 21 -12.09 -20.86 -3.10
C PRO A 21 -11.40 -20.53 -4.43
N LEU A 22 -10.46 -19.57 -4.44
CA LEU A 22 -9.71 -19.25 -5.66
C LEU A 22 -8.75 -20.38 -6.07
N LEU A 23 -8.12 -21.05 -5.10
CA LEU A 23 -7.27 -22.22 -5.34
C LEU A 23 -8.09 -23.38 -5.92
N GLN A 24 -9.25 -23.66 -5.32
CA GLN A 24 -10.15 -24.74 -5.76
C GLN A 24 -10.66 -24.51 -7.19
N ARG A 25 -10.92 -23.26 -7.57
CA ARG A 25 -11.38 -22.90 -8.92
C ARG A 25 -10.24 -22.85 -9.96
N ARG A 26 -8.98 -23.10 -9.58
CA ARG A 26 -7.79 -22.88 -10.42
C ARG A 26 -7.76 -21.47 -11.04
N ALA A 27 -8.25 -20.50 -10.29
CA ALA A 27 -8.39 -19.12 -10.73
C ALA A 27 -7.07 -18.35 -10.56
N TRP A 28 -6.04 -18.75 -11.29
CA TRP A 28 -4.67 -18.22 -11.10
C TRP A 28 -4.54 -16.72 -11.37
N ARG A 29 -5.30 -16.19 -12.33
CA ARG A 29 -5.32 -14.75 -12.63
C ARG A 29 -5.96 -13.94 -11.50
N GLU A 30 -7.05 -14.43 -10.94
CA GLU A 30 -7.73 -13.80 -9.81
C GLU A 30 -6.89 -13.90 -8.53
N LEU A 31 -6.24 -15.05 -8.28
CA LEU A 31 -5.27 -15.20 -7.20
C LEU A 31 -4.12 -14.21 -7.31
N PHE A 32 -3.59 -14.02 -8.51
CA PHE A 32 -2.51 -13.06 -8.73
C PHE A 32 -2.99 -11.63 -8.46
N ALA A 33 -4.16 -11.24 -8.99
CA ALA A 33 -4.73 -9.92 -8.73
C ALA A 33 -4.98 -9.69 -7.24
N PHE A 34 -5.59 -10.67 -6.55
CA PHE A 34 -5.79 -10.65 -5.10
C PHE A 34 -4.46 -10.50 -4.35
N ALA A 35 -3.46 -11.31 -4.68
CA ALA A 35 -2.16 -11.25 -4.03
C ALA A 35 -1.48 -9.89 -4.21
N VAL A 36 -1.52 -9.30 -5.41
CA VAL A 36 -0.98 -7.96 -5.69
C VAL A 36 -1.72 -6.90 -4.88
N LEU A 37 -3.05 -6.94 -4.86
CA LEU A 37 -3.86 -6.00 -4.08
C LEU A 37 -3.60 -6.14 -2.58
N CYS A 38 -3.51 -7.37 -2.07
CA CYS A 38 -3.18 -7.64 -0.67
C CYS A 38 -1.78 -7.11 -0.31
N LEU A 39 -0.80 -7.31 -1.18
CA LEU A 39 0.56 -6.80 -0.97
C LEU A 39 0.59 -5.27 -0.96
N LEU A 40 -0.10 -4.61 -1.89
CA LEU A 40 -0.20 -3.15 -1.94
C LEU A 40 -0.85 -2.61 -0.66
N GLY A 41 -1.97 -3.20 -0.24
CA GLY A 41 -2.66 -2.77 0.96
C GLY A 41 -1.84 -3.03 2.24
N LEU A 42 -1.05 -4.11 2.31
CA LEU A 42 -0.10 -4.35 3.40
C LEU A 42 1.06 -3.36 3.38
N ALA A 43 1.62 -3.08 2.20
CA ALA A 43 2.71 -2.12 2.03
C ALA A 43 2.32 -0.71 2.49
N LEU A 44 1.05 -0.33 2.35
CA LEU A 44 0.51 0.94 2.86
C LEU A 44 0.08 0.83 4.33
N GLY A 45 -0.56 -0.28 4.71
CA GLY A 45 -1.14 -0.48 6.04
C GLY A 45 -0.11 -0.65 7.16
N ILE A 46 1.04 -1.29 6.88
CA ILE A 46 2.10 -1.50 7.88
C ILE A 46 2.74 -0.18 8.32
N PRO A 47 3.25 0.70 7.42
CA PRO A 47 3.77 2.01 7.81
C PRO A 47 2.73 2.86 8.54
N TRP A 48 1.48 2.84 8.06
CA TRP A 48 0.37 3.54 8.70
C TRP A 48 0.11 3.07 10.14
N ALA A 49 0.07 1.75 10.37
CA ALA A 49 -0.12 1.18 11.71
C ALA A 49 1.05 1.50 12.66
N LEU A 50 2.26 1.67 12.12
CA LEU A 50 3.47 2.03 12.85
C LEU A 50 3.64 3.55 13.03
N HIS A 51 2.70 4.38 12.57
CA HIS A 51 2.83 5.85 12.52
C HIS A 51 4.09 6.32 11.80
N ARG A 52 4.60 5.51 10.86
CA ARG A 52 5.64 5.95 9.94
C ARG A 52 4.98 6.66 8.76
N LYS A 53 5.70 7.62 8.18
CA LYS A 53 5.26 8.27 6.96
C LYS A 53 5.06 7.21 5.88
N VAL A 54 3.86 7.19 5.31
CA VAL A 54 3.56 6.39 4.13
C VAL A 54 4.19 7.12 2.96
N ILE A 55 5.06 6.44 2.20
CA ILE A 55 5.66 7.04 1.02
C ILE A 55 4.58 7.10 -0.04
N PHE A 56 4.04 8.29 -0.29
CA PHE A 56 3.09 8.50 -1.37
C PHE A 56 3.84 8.87 -2.66
N PRO A 57 3.39 8.38 -3.83
CA PRO A 57 3.99 8.75 -5.11
C PRO A 57 3.98 10.27 -5.34
N SER A 58 2.99 10.97 -4.79
CA SER A 58 2.90 12.43 -4.84
C SER A 58 4.08 13.11 -4.14
N GLU A 59 4.56 12.59 -3.01
CA GLU A 59 5.71 13.19 -2.31
C GLU A 59 7.00 13.07 -3.13
N GLU A 60 7.18 11.95 -3.82
CA GLU A 60 8.34 11.75 -4.70
C GLU A 60 8.22 12.58 -5.99
N LEU A 61 7.02 12.73 -6.54
CA LEU A 61 6.77 13.67 -7.65
C LEU A 61 7.05 15.11 -7.23
N ILE A 62 6.58 15.52 -6.05
CA ILE A 62 6.85 16.86 -5.51
C ILE A 62 8.36 17.08 -5.42
N LYS A 63 9.12 16.19 -4.78
CA LYS A 63 10.59 16.30 -4.71
C LYS A 63 11.26 16.39 -6.08
N PHE A 64 10.75 15.66 -7.07
CA PHE A 64 11.30 15.67 -8.42
C PHE A 64 11.07 17.00 -9.14
N PHE A 65 9.88 17.60 -8.98
CA PHE A 65 9.49 18.85 -9.64
C PHE A 65 9.80 20.11 -8.83
N GLU A 66 10.02 20.00 -7.52
CA GLU A 66 10.39 21.10 -6.62
C GLU A 66 11.59 21.94 -7.11
N PRO A 67 12.73 21.35 -7.58
CA PRO A 67 13.83 22.17 -8.10
C PRO A 67 13.45 22.95 -9.37
N LEU A 68 12.61 22.37 -10.23
CA LEU A 68 12.11 23.05 -11.42
C LEU A 68 11.14 24.18 -11.05
N ALA A 69 10.25 23.93 -10.09
CA ALA A 69 9.30 24.91 -9.58
C ALA A 69 10.03 26.10 -8.94
N GLN A 70 11.05 25.87 -8.11
CA GLN A 70 11.87 26.93 -7.51
C GLN A 70 12.64 27.74 -8.56
N ALA A 71 13.12 27.10 -9.62
CA ALA A 71 13.82 27.78 -10.71
C ALA A 71 12.91 28.71 -11.54
N ILE A 72 11.61 28.42 -11.62
CA ILE A 72 10.64 29.17 -12.44
C ILE A 72 9.83 30.17 -11.59
N LEU A 73 9.36 29.75 -10.41
CA LEU A 73 8.44 30.51 -9.57
C LEU A 73 9.15 31.31 -8.46
N GLY A 74 10.44 31.05 -8.20
CA GLY A 74 11.15 31.60 -7.04
C GLY A 74 10.90 30.79 -5.75
N PRO A 75 11.60 31.12 -4.65
CA PRO A 75 11.46 30.40 -3.39
C PRO A 75 10.03 30.52 -2.83
N PRO A 76 9.48 29.47 -2.22
CA PRO A 76 8.17 29.53 -1.57
C PRO A 76 8.22 30.51 -0.39
N GLU A 77 7.25 31.43 -0.34
CA GLU A 77 7.05 32.38 0.76
C GLU A 77 6.52 31.70 2.03
#